data_AF-A0ABD2CVN9-F1
#
_entry.id   AF-A0ABD2CVN9-F1
#
_cell.length_a   1.000
_cell.length_b   1.000
_cell.length_c   1.000
_cell.angle_alpha   90.00
_cell.angle_beta   90.00
_cell.angle_gamma   90.00
#
_symmetry.space_group_name_H-M   'P 1'
#
loop_
_entity.id
_entity.type
_entity.pdbx_description
1 polymer ?
#
loop_
_entity_poly.entity_id
_entity_poly.type
_entity_poly.pdbx_seq_one_letter_code
_entity_poly.pdbx_strand_id
1 'polypeptide(L)'
;MLIGLVRDSMLQCFCHSCKAPLDIVAGQRKGNAPFKKPTGKGARTKQPKKVKFITTEIRCQEKSKGGICYEVILAEPTAPKRAPSPPHTGPTQQIPIEDKLREAEQRRFTLESHKIAALSAKLSKIEEVARKKDELSAAFIAATRESLDAKMNNTEEKREAHIAELKNKLKEHLESVEKSRLSLEQQTEEVRCAVEEKLKTAAAQRDENIKRMLDRLKEHEEQAARVRQGMTERVQQLESQIQGKLDQARERRESLEREQKEKLRNYNTVKIAKVRQMVDECATRDLLVKKFEFDKRVSTAELNRQREIQRRVQAIREHEKRAEIVRQKKAAMDGQKGKGEDQNILPVENETASSG
;
A
#
# COMPACT_ATOMS: atom_id res chain seq x y z
N MET A 1 -59.19 14.15 -53.73
CA MET A 1 -59.94 15.39 -54.09
C MET A 1 -59.00 16.58 -53.96
N LEU A 2 -58.49 17.11 -55.07
CA LEU A 2 -58.65 18.51 -55.48
C LEU A 2 -57.96 18.68 -56.83
N ILE A 3 -58.80 18.98 -57.81
CA ILE A 3 -58.49 19.33 -59.19
C ILE A 3 -58.22 20.83 -59.23
N GLY A 4 -57.21 21.25 -60.00
CA GLY A 4 -56.91 22.66 -60.29
C GLY A 4 -56.05 22.82 -61.54
N LEU A 5 -56.74 22.87 -62.69
CA LEU A 5 -56.41 23.39 -64.03
C LEU A 5 -55.02 24.05 -64.21
N VAL A 6 -54.13 23.62 -65.12
CA VAL A 6 -54.13 23.74 -66.60
C VAL A 6 -54.37 25.18 -67.12
N ARG A 7 -53.28 25.78 -67.65
CA ARG A 7 -53.13 26.80 -68.73
C ARG A 7 -51.68 27.32 -68.62
N ASP A 8 -50.80 27.45 -69.60
CA ASP A 8 -50.86 27.54 -71.07
C ASP A 8 -49.49 27.11 -71.67
N SER A 9 -49.45 26.94 -73.01
CA SER A 9 -48.28 26.86 -73.92
C SER A 9 -47.85 25.45 -74.37
N MET A 10 -48.50 24.88 -75.40
CA MET A 10 -48.13 24.98 -76.84
C MET A 10 -46.70 24.49 -77.11
N LEU A 11 -46.55 23.18 -77.39
CA LEU A 11 -46.32 22.60 -78.73
C LEU A 11 -44.90 22.75 -79.29
N GLN A 12 -44.12 21.66 -79.23
CA GLN A 12 -43.25 21.33 -80.36
C GLN A 12 -43.19 19.81 -80.56
N CYS A 13 -43.84 19.40 -81.65
CA CYS A 13 -43.92 18.04 -82.16
C CYS A 13 -42.53 17.54 -82.61
N PHE A 14 -42.17 16.33 -82.16
CA PHE A 14 -41.07 15.51 -82.65
C PHE A 14 -41.59 14.60 -83.77
N CYS A 15 -41.62 15.05 -85.03
CA CYS A 15 -41.63 14.11 -86.15
C CYS A 15 -40.99 14.67 -87.43
N HIS A 16 -40.04 13.90 -87.97
CA HIS A 16 -39.56 13.99 -89.34
C HIS A 16 -40.64 13.46 -90.29
N SER A 17 -41.58 14.30 -90.71
CA SER A 17 -42.32 14.21 -91.99
C SER A 17 -43.49 15.20 -91.99
N CYS A 18 -43.27 16.44 -92.44
CA CYS A 18 -44.36 17.23 -93.04
C CYS A 18 -43.81 18.29 -94.00
N LYS A 19 -44.23 18.18 -95.26
CA LYS A 19 -43.98 19.10 -96.36
C LYS A 19 -44.85 20.36 -96.22
N ALA A 20 -44.32 21.48 -96.69
CA ALA A 20 -45.01 22.78 -96.90
C ALA A 20 -46.24 22.65 -97.84
N PRO A 21 -47.15 23.64 -97.94
CA PRO A 21 -46.88 24.85 -98.76
C PRO A 21 -47.60 26.17 -98.35
N LEU A 22 -47.07 27.32 -98.86
CA LEU A 22 -47.72 28.52 -99.47
C LEU A 22 -48.97 29.16 -98.75
N ASP A 23 -49.25 30.47 -98.67
CA ASP A 23 -48.97 31.61 -99.54
C ASP A 23 -49.64 32.91 -98.98
N ILE A 24 -49.15 34.11 -99.38
CA ILE A 24 -49.85 35.44 -99.54
C ILE A 24 -50.25 36.16 -98.21
N VAL A 25 -50.09 37.48 -97.95
CA VAL A 25 -50.56 38.68 -98.68
C VAL A 25 -49.93 40.00 -98.16
N ALA A 26 -49.53 40.85 -99.15
CA ALA A 26 -49.54 42.33 -99.30
C ALA A 26 -49.02 43.28 -98.19
N GLY A 27 -48.52 44.49 -98.48
CA GLY A 27 -48.41 45.37 -99.66
C GLY A 27 -47.54 46.58 -99.23
N GLN A 28 -47.14 47.61 -99.99
CA GLN A 28 -47.63 48.29 -101.19
C GLN A 28 -46.56 49.28 -101.72
N ARG A 29 -46.44 49.39 -103.06
CA ARG A 29 -46.45 50.62 -103.94
C ARG A 29 -45.31 51.67 -103.80
N LYS A 30 -44.74 52.33 -104.83
CA LYS A 30 -45.02 52.71 -106.27
C LYS A 30 -43.67 53.25 -106.83
N GLY A 31 -43.28 53.32 -108.12
CA GLY A 31 -43.86 52.99 -109.43
C GLY A 31 -43.04 53.62 -110.59
N ASN A 32 -43.25 53.09 -111.81
CA ASN A 32 -43.22 53.71 -113.18
C ASN A 32 -41.89 54.27 -113.76
N ALA A 33 -41.54 54.20 -115.05
CA ALA A 33 -42.18 53.74 -116.31
C ALA A 33 -41.19 53.93 -117.51
N PRO A 34 -41.52 53.45 -118.74
CA PRO A 34 -40.56 53.01 -119.78
C PRO A 34 -40.74 53.60 -121.21
N PHE A 35 -39.95 53.06 -122.16
CA PHE A 35 -40.17 52.85 -123.63
C PHE A 35 -39.84 53.93 -124.68
N LYS A 36 -39.11 53.50 -125.74
CA LYS A 36 -39.50 53.34 -127.18
C LYS A 36 -38.23 53.44 -128.06
N LYS A 37 -37.82 52.47 -128.90
CA LYS A 37 -38.37 51.82 -130.13
C LYS A 37 -37.66 52.30 -131.43
N PRO A 38 -37.70 51.52 -132.54
CA PRO A 38 -36.61 51.31 -133.51
C PRO A 38 -36.96 51.73 -134.96
N THR A 39 -36.06 51.46 -135.91
CA THR A 39 -36.25 50.98 -137.33
C THR A 39 -34.95 51.26 -138.12
N GLY A 40 -34.36 50.46 -139.01
CA GLY A 40 -34.86 49.33 -139.80
C GLY A 40 -35.10 49.76 -141.27
N LYS A 41 -34.29 49.23 -142.21
CA LYS A 41 -34.41 49.07 -143.70
C LYS A 41 -33.05 49.39 -144.35
N GLY A 42 -32.52 48.70 -145.34
CA GLY A 42 -33.07 47.77 -146.33
C GLY A 42 -32.33 48.03 -147.66
N ALA A 43 -32.05 46.97 -148.42
CA ALA A 43 -31.05 46.90 -149.47
C ALA A 43 -31.37 47.61 -150.82
N ARG A 44 -30.33 47.61 -151.66
CA ARG A 44 -30.30 47.40 -153.14
C ARG A 44 -30.23 48.60 -154.11
N THR A 45 -29.06 48.68 -154.76
CA THR A 45 -28.78 48.69 -156.23
C THR A 45 -29.25 49.81 -157.16
N LYS A 46 -28.29 50.17 -158.04
CA LYS A 46 -28.33 50.63 -159.45
C LYS A 46 -27.96 52.11 -159.73
N GLN A 47 -27.10 52.22 -160.75
CA GLN A 47 -26.58 53.37 -161.51
C GLN A 47 -27.69 54.21 -162.19
N PRO A 48 -27.41 55.25 -163.05
CA PRO A 48 -26.21 56.06 -163.30
C PRO A 48 -26.44 57.61 -163.28
N LYS A 49 -25.30 58.34 -163.26
CA LYS A 49 -24.96 59.65 -163.88
C LYS A 49 -26.00 60.79 -163.93
N LYS A 50 -25.60 61.96 -163.38
CA LYS A 50 -25.57 63.24 -164.12
C LYS A 50 -24.36 64.08 -163.66
N VAL A 51 -23.62 64.52 -164.67
CA VAL A 51 -22.28 65.12 -164.64
C VAL A 51 -22.32 66.52 -164.00
N LYS A 52 -21.42 66.79 -163.05
CA LYS A 52 -21.03 68.15 -162.64
C LYS A 52 -19.55 68.31 -162.98
N PHE A 53 -19.24 69.30 -163.80
CA PHE A 53 -17.88 69.63 -164.21
C PHE A 53 -17.12 70.21 -163.01
N ILE A 54 -16.06 69.53 -162.56
CA ILE A 54 -15.12 70.02 -161.56
C ILE A 54 -13.81 70.28 -162.29
N THR A 55 -13.30 71.50 -162.17
CA THR A 55 -12.04 71.97 -162.77
C THR A 55 -10.86 71.41 -161.99
N THR A 56 -10.21 70.36 -162.52
CA THR A 56 -9.01 69.74 -161.92
C THR A 56 -7.77 70.61 -162.16
N GLU A 57 -7.06 70.96 -161.09
CA GLU A 57 -5.77 71.69 -161.15
C GLU A 57 -4.63 70.73 -160.76
N ILE A 58 -3.57 70.67 -161.57
CA ILE A 58 -2.41 69.80 -161.32
C ILE A 58 -1.22 70.69 -160.94
N ARG A 59 -0.61 70.45 -159.78
CA ARG A 59 0.55 71.21 -159.27
C ARG A 59 1.73 70.29 -158.91
N CYS A 60 2.91 70.89 -158.74
CA CYS A 60 4.14 70.21 -158.27
C CYS A 60 4.52 68.97 -159.09
N GLN A 61 4.76 69.17 -160.39
CA GLN A 61 5.19 68.10 -161.27
C GLN A 61 6.71 67.86 -161.16
N GLU A 62 7.12 66.81 -160.45
CA GLU A 62 8.53 66.43 -160.33
C GLU A 62 8.83 65.23 -161.26
N LYS A 63 9.75 65.44 -162.20
CA LYS A 63 10.15 64.43 -163.18
C LYS A 63 11.58 64.00 -162.86
N SER A 64 11.77 62.71 -162.64
CA SER A 64 13.12 62.14 -162.53
C SER A 64 13.48 61.42 -163.85
N LYS A 65 14.50 60.55 -163.89
CA LYS A 65 14.81 59.73 -165.08
C LYS A 65 13.84 58.58 -165.43
N GLY A 66 12.79 58.20 -164.73
CA GLY A 66 12.19 58.64 -163.48
C GLY A 66 10.83 59.31 -163.71
N GLY A 67 9.81 58.59 -163.24
CA GLY A 67 8.42 58.92 -163.50
C GLY A 67 8.07 60.34 -163.08
N ILE A 68 6.95 60.77 -163.61
CA ILE A 68 6.37 62.06 -163.29
C ILE A 68 5.47 61.85 -162.08
N CYS A 69 5.86 62.37 -160.91
CA CYS A 69 4.88 62.60 -159.85
C CYS A 69 4.27 63.97 -160.08
N TYR A 70 2.96 64.07 -159.92
CA TYR A 70 2.26 65.34 -159.94
C TYR A 70 1.13 65.27 -158.93
N GLU A 71 0.92 66.36 -158.23
CA GLU A 71 -0.14 66.46 -157.25
C GLU A 71 -1.42 66.86 -157.96
N VAL A 72 -2.40 65.94 -157.99
CA VAL A 72 -3.71 66.17 -158.59
C VAL A 72 -4.65 66.70 -157.52
N ILE A 73 -4.94 67.99 -157.58
CA ILE A 73 -5.85 68.65 -156.65
C ILE A 73 -7.21 68.73 -157.33
N LEU A 74 -8.10 67.83 -156.93
CA LEU A 74 -9.48 67.78 -157.42
C LEU A 74 -10.38 68.83 -156.73
N ALA A 75 -9.94 69.38 -155.59
CA ALA A 75 -10.52 70.52 -154.86
C ALA A 75 -9.52 71.03 -153.81
N GLU A 76 -9.54 72.34 -153.48
CA GLU A 76 -8.68 72.91 -152.43
C GLU A 76 -8.97 72.28 -151.04
N PRO A 77 -7.94 72.00 -150.23
CA PRO A 77 -8.10 71.27 -148.98
C PRO A 77 -8.86 72.10 -147.93
N THR A 78 -10.10 71.70 -147.64
CA THR A 78 -10.85 72.19 -146.48
C THR A 78 -10.41 71.41 -145.24
N ALA A 79 -9.22 71.73 -144.72
CA ALA A 79 -8.70 71.09 -143.50
C ALA A 79 -9.18 71.82 -142.23
N PRO A 80 -9.78 71.11 -141.25
CA PRO A 80 -9.93 71.65 -139.91
C PRO A 80 -8.58 71.59 -139.17
N LYS A 81 -8.24 72.70 -138.49
CA LYS A 81 -7.02 72.86 -137.67
C LYS A 81 -6.92 71.73 -136.64
N ARG A 82 -5.77 71.04 -136.63
CA ARG A 82 -5.39 70.08 -135.59
C ARG A 82 -5.34 70.80 -134.24
N ALA A 83 -5.89 70.20 -133.20
CA ALA A 83 -5.84 70.75 -131.84
C ALA A 83 -4.38 70.99 -131.40
N PRO A 84 -4.10 72.04 -130.59
CA PRO A 84 -2.76 72.28 -130.06
C PRO A 84 -2.34 71.08 -129.24
N SER A 85 -1.17 70.51 -129.52
CA SER A 85 -0.57 69.52 -128.65
C SER A 85 -0.38 70.11 -127.24
N PRO A 86 -0.58 69.33 -126.16
CA PRO A 86 -0.35 69.78 -124.79
C PRO A 86 1.06 70.37 -124.63
N PRO A 87 1.25 71.39 -123.76
CA PRO A 87 2.58 71.92 -123.50
C PRO A 87 3.46 70.78 -123.00
N HIS A 88 4.65 70.67 -123.56
CA HIS A 88 5.64 69.69 -123.11
C HIS A 88 5.98 70.02 -121.66
N THR A 89 5.32 69.36 -120.72
CA THR A 89 5.75 69.35 -119.32
C THR A 89 7.10 68.65 -119.33
N GLY A 90 8.15 69.41 -119.00
CA GLY A 90 9.50 68.91 -118.80
C GLY A 90 9.51 67.71 -117.84
N PRO A 91 10.61 66.93 -117.79
CA PRO A 91 10.63 65.63 -117.16
C PRO A 91 10.06 65.75 -115.76
N THR A 92 8.94 65.05 -115.53
CA THR A 92 8.34 64.93 -114.21
C THR A 92 9.44 64.48 -113.28
N GLN A 93 9.86 65.35 -112.35
CA GLN A 93 10.79 64.97 -111.30
C GLN A 93 10.21 63.71 -110.65
N GLN A 94 11.01 62.66 -110.44
CA GLN A 94 10.48 61.34 -110.11
C GLN A 94 9.72 61.33 -108.75
N ILE A 95 10.03 62.30 -107.89
CA ILE A 95 9.56 62.42 -106.50
C ILE A 95 8.02 62.54 -106.35
N PRO A 96 7.28 63.41 -107.08
CA PRO A 96 5.83 63.56 -106.91
C PRO A 96 5.00 62.40 -107.52
N ILE A 97 5.58 61.60 -108.41
CA ILE A 97 4.96 60.36 -108.91
C ILE A 97 5.15 59.26 -107.86
N GLU A 98 6.36 59.12 -107.31
CA GLU A 98 6.68 58.15 -106.27
C GLU A 98 5.83 58.35 -105.01
N ASP A 99 5.60 59.59 -104.58
CA ASP A 99 4.75 59.87 -103.42
C ASP A 99 3.28 59.47 -103.66
N LYS A 100 2.74 59.70 -104.86
CA LYS A 100 1.37 59.27 -105.22
C LYS A 100 1.24 57.75 -105.30
N LEU A 101 2.28 57.07 -105.79
CA LEU A 101 2.35 55.62 -105.78
C LEU A 101 2.42 55.10 -104.34
N ARG A 102 3.26 55.71 -103.49
CA ARG A 102 3.37 55.37 -102.06
C ARG A 102 2.06 55.57 -101.30
N GLU A 103 1.33 56.65 -101.55
CA GLU A 103 0.02 56.91 -100.95
C GLU A 103 -1.04 55.90 -101.45
N ALA A 104 -1.02 55.53 -102.73
CA ALA A 104 -1.88 54.47 -103.26
C ALA A 104 -1.55 53.10 -102.64
N GLU A 105 -0.26 52.80 -102.43
CA GLU A 105 0.17 51.59 -101.72
C GLU A 105 -0.23 51.61 -100.24
N GLN A 106 -0.13 52.74 -99.55
CA GLN A 106 -0.61 52.90 -98.18
C GLN A 106 -2.13 52.71 -98.07
N ARG A 107 -2.91 53.21 -99.05
CA ARG A 107 -4.36 52.96 -99.11
C ARG A 107 -4.68 51.49 -99.35
N ARG A 108 -3.92 50.82 -100.23
CA ARG A 108 -4.06 49.37 -100.45
C ARG A 108 -3.74 48.60 -99.16
N PHE A 109 -2.62 48.94 -98.53
CA PHE A 109 -2.16 48.33 -97.29
C PHE A 109 -3.15 48.53 -96.13
N THR A 110 -3.70 49.73 -95.96
CA THR A 110 -4.69 50.01 -94.90
C THR A 110 -5.99 49.27 -95.14
N LEU A 111 -6.48 49.20 -96.38
CA LEU A 111 -7.67 48.40 -96.72
C LEU A 111 -7.44 46.90 -96.51
N GLU A 112 -6.27 46.38 -96.87
CA GLU A 112 -5.89 44.99 -96.61
C GLU A 112 -5.75 44.72 -95.11
N SER A 113 -5.11 45.61 -94.35
CA SER A 113 -5.00 45.54 -92.90
C SER A 113 -6.38 45.53 -92.23
N HIS A 114 -7.30 46.41 -92.63
CA HIS A 114 -8.67 46.41 -92.13
C HIS A 114 -9.43 45.12 -92.45
N LYS A 115 -9.25 44.55 -93.66
CA LYS A 115 -9.84 43.26 -94.02
C LYS A 115 -9.28 42.13 -93.17
N ILE A 116 -7.95 42.10 -92.97
CA ILE A 116 -7.28 41.10 -92.13
C ILE A 116 -7.74 41.24 -90.67
N ALA A 117 -7.83 42.45 -90.13
CA ALA A 117 -8.30 42.71 -88.78
C ALA A 117 -9.76 42.27 -88.58
N ALA A 118 -10.64 42.54 -89.56
CA ALA A 118 -12.03 42.10 -89.52
C ALA A 118 -12.18 40.57 -89.59
N LEU A 119 -11.35 39.89 -90.39
CA LEU A 119 -11.31 38.43 -90.44
C LEU A 119 -10.75 37.84 -89.14
N SER A 120 -9.68 38.42 -88.60
CA SER A 120 -9.09 38.04 -87.30
C SER A 120 -10.11 38.16 -86.16
N ALA A 121 -10.88 39.26 -86.11
CA ALA A 121 -11.94 39.43 -85.11
C ALA A 121 -13.04 38.37 -85.22
N LYS A 122 -13.42 37.96 -86.45
CA LYS A 122 -14.40 36.88 -86.67
C LYS A 122 -13.87 35.52 -86.23
N LEU A 123 -12.61 35.22 -86.54
CA LEU A 123 -11.95 33.97 -86.10
C LEU A 123 -11.83 33.93 -84.57
N SER A 124 -11.40 35.03 -83.95
CA SER A 124 -11.35 35.16 -82.49
C SER A 124 -12.73 34.94 -81.86
N LYS A 125 -13.82 35.45 -82.47
CA LYS A 125 -15.17 35.21 -81.96
C LYS A 125 -15.61 33.74 -82.07
N ILE A 126 -15.23 33.06 -83.14
CA ILE A 126 -15.49 31.62 -83.31
C ILE A 126 -14.74 30.82 -82.24
N GLU A 127 -13.47 31.15 -81.98
CA GLU A 127 -12.67 30.52 -80.93
C GLU A 127 -13.24 30.76 -79.52
N GLU A 128 -13.72 31.97 -79.22
CA GLU A 128 -14.39 32.26 -77.94
C GLU A 128 -15.67 31.43 -77.75
N VAL A 129 -16.49 31.31 -78.80
CA VAL A 129 -17.74 30.54 -78.73
C VAL A 129 -17.42 29.05 -78.59
N ALA A 130 -16.39 28.54 -79.29
CA ALA A 130 -15.91 27.18 -79.13
C ALA A 130 -15.42 26.92 -77.70
N ARG A 131 -14.57 27.79 -77.16
CA ARG A 131 -14.11 27.69 -75.75
C ARG A 131 -15.26 27.70 -74.76
N LYS A 132 -16.23 28.60 -74.91
CA LYS A 132 -17.41 28.63 -74.02
C LYS A 132 -18.26 27.36 -74.10
N LYS A 133 -18.40 26.77 -75.29
CA LYS A 133 -19.09 25.49 -75.44
C LYS A 133 -18.36 24.39 -74.67
N ASP A 134 -17.03 24.34 -74.80
CA ASP A 134 -16.21 23.34 -74.12
C ASP A 134 -16.23 23.54 -72.59
N GLU A 135 -16.19 24.78 -72.13
CA GLU A 135 -16.33 25.15 -70.71
C GLU A 135 -17.69 24.71 -70.13
N LEU A 136 -18.79 24.96 -70.84
CA LEU A 136 -20.13 24.53 -70.40
C LEU A 136 -20.24 22.99 -70.37
N SER A 137 -19.66 22.31 -71.36
CA SER A 137 -19.61 20.85 -71.41
C SER A 137 -18.79 20.28 -70.24
N ALA A 138 -17.62 20.85 -69.98
CA ALA A 138 -16.76 20.45 -68.87
C ALA A 138 -17.42 20.71 -67.51
N ALA A 139 -18.06 21.87 -67.32
CA ALA A 139 -18.79 22.21 -66.10
C ALA A 139 -19.96 21.24 -65.86
N PHE A 140 -20.70 20.88 -66.91
CA PHE A 140 -21.78 19.90 -66.80
C PHE A 140 -21.28 18.51 -66.39
N ILE A 141 -20.18 18.05 -67.00
CA ILE A 141 -19.56 16.76 -66.65
C ILE A 141 -19.07 16.77 -65.20
N ALA A 142 -18.41 17.86 -64.78
CA ALA A 142 -17.91 18.02 -63.41
C ALA A 142 -19.05 18.02 -62.38
N ALA A 143 -20.10 18.83 -62.60
CA ALA A 143 -21.25 18.91 -61.71
C ALA A 143 -22.01 17.57 -61.62
N THR A 144 -22.13 16.85 -62.73
CA THR A 144 -22.78 15.53 -62.75
C THR A 144 -21.96 14.50 -61.97
N ARG A 145 -20.62 14.52 -62.12
CA ARG A 145 -19.71 13.66 -61.36
C ARG A 145 -19.78 13.96 -59.87
N GLU A 146 -19.67 15.23 -59.48
CA GLU A 146 -19.74 15.64 -58.08
C GLU A 146 -21.10 15.28 -57.45
N SER A 147 -22.20 15.43 -58.17
CA SER A 147 -23.52 15.02 -57.68
C SER A 147 -23.62 13.50 -57.47
N LEU A 148 -22.95 12.69 -58.30
CA LEU A 148 -22.93 11.24 -58.13
C LEU A 148 -22.05 10.86 -56.92
N ASP A 149 -20.85 11.43 -56.85
CA ASP A 149 -19.91 11.21 -55.75
C ASP A 149 -20.55 11.60 -54.40
N ALA A 150 -21.26 12.73 -54.34
CA ALA A 150 -21.99 13.16 -53.14
C ALA A 150 -23.11 12.16 -52.74
N LYS A 151 -23.84 11.56 -53.69
CA LYS A 151 -24.87 10.56 -53.40
C LYS A 151 -24.28 9.25 -52.88
N MET A 152 -23.16 8.82 -53.47
CA MET A 152 -22.44 7.63 -53.02
C MET A 152 -21.92 7.83 -51.60
N ASN A 153 -21.20 8.93 -51.36
CA ASN A 153 -20.66 9.27 -50.03
C ASN A 153 -21.78 9.39 -48.98
N ASN A 154 -22.91 10.05 -49.30
CA ASN A 154 -24.04 10.15 -48.37
C ASN A 154 -24.62 8.78 -48.00
N THR A 155 -24.64 7.84 -48.95
CA THR A 155 -25.14 6.47 -48.71
C THR A 155 -24.15 5.69 -47.85
N GLU A 156 -22.84 5.84 -48.10
CA GLU A 156 -21.78 5.25 -47.29
C GLU A 156 -21.79 5.79 -45.87
N GLU A 157 -21.85 7.11 -45.68
CA GLU A 157 -21.93 7.77 -44.37
C GLU A 157 -23.14 7.30 -43.56
N LYS A 158 -24.33 7.21 -44.19
CA LYS A 158 -25.54 6.68 -43.52
C LYS A 158 -25.37 5.23 -43.09
N ARG A 159 -24.76 4.41 -43.95
CA ARG A 159 -24.48 2.99 -43.65
C ARG A 159 -23.49 2.88 -42.50
N GLU A 160 -22.42 3.66 -42.51
CA GLU A 160 -21.40 3.67 -41.46
C GLU A 160 -21.96 4.19 -40.14
N ALA A 161 -22.76 5.26 -40.15
CA ALA A 161 -23.43 5.77 -38.97
C ALA A 161 -24.35 4.72 -38.33
N HIS A 162 -25.14 4.00 -39.13
CA HIS A 162 -26.00 2.93 -38.63
C HIS A 162 -25.18 1.77 -38.03
N ILE A 163 -24.09 1.37 -38.69
CA ILE A 163 -23.20 0.32 -38.17
C ILE A 163 -22.53 0.78 -36.87
N ALA A 164 -22.09 2.04 -36.79
CA ALA A 164 -21.48 2.63 -35.61
C ALA A 164 -22.48 2.69 -34.44
N GLU A 165 -23.73 3.08 -34.68
CA GLU A 165 -24.79 3.08 -33.69
C GLU A 165 -25.04 1.68 -33.11
N LEU A 166 -25.14 0.65 -33.97
CA LEU A 166 -25.30 -0.73 -33.53
C LEU A 166 -24.10 -1.22 -32.71
N LYS A 167 -22.88 -0.91 -33.13
CA LYS A 167 -21.67 -1.25 -32.37
C LYS A 167 -21.63 -0.57 -31.00
N ASN A 168 -22.03 0.69 -30.92
CA ASN A 168 -22.10 1.41 -29.66
C ASN A 168 -23.14 0.80 -28.71
N LYS A 169 -24.35 0.49 -29.18
CA LYS A 169 -25.38 -0.20 -28.38
C LYS A 169 -24.90 -1.55 -27.85
N LEU A 170 -24.19 -2.33 -28.68
CA LEU A 170 -23.61 -3.60 -28.25
C LEU A 170 -22.52 -3.38 -27.19
N LYS A 171 -21.67 -2.36 -27.34
CA LYS A 171 -20.65 -2.02 -26.37
C LYS A 171 -21.26 -1.63 -25.02
N GLU A 172 -22.27 -0.75 -25.02
CA GLU A 172 -22.99 -0.33 -23.81
C GLU A 172 -23.66 -1.53 -23.11
N HIS A 173 -24.26 -2.45 -23.88
CA HIS A 173 -24.85 -3.66 -23.33
C HIS A 173 -23.80 -4.55 -22.65
N LEU A 174 -22.64 -4.75 -23.27
CA LEU A 174 -21.54 -5.52 -22.67
C LEU A 174 -21.01 -4.86 -21.39
N GLU A 175 -20.86 -3.53 -21.39
CA GLU A 175 -20.47 -2.77 -20.20
C GLU A 175 -21.50 -2.91 -19.07
N SER A 176 -22.80 -2.90 -19.39
CA SER A 176 -23.88 -3.10 -18.42
C SER A 176 -23.90 -4.53 -17.85
N VAL A 177 -23.66 -5.54 -18.68
CA VAL A 177 -23.54 -6.94 -18.25
C VAL A 177 -22.35 -7.09 -17.31
N GLU A 178 -21.20 -6.51 -17.66
CA GLU A 178 -19.98 -6.59 -16.85
C GLU A 178 -20.16 -5.88 -15.51
N LYS A 179 -20.81 -4.72 -15.49
CA LYS A 179 -21.17 -4.03 -14.25
C LYS A 179 -22.06 -4.90 -13.36
N SER A 180 -23.02 -5.61 -13.94
CA SER A 180 -23.91 -6.52 -13.21
C SER A 180 -23.14 -7.73 -12.66
N ARG A 181 -22.22 -8.31 -13.43
CA ARG A 181 -21.33 -9.39 -12.98
C ARG A 181 -20.50 -8.96 -11.77
N LEU A 182 -19.81 -7.83 -11.87
CA LEU A 182 -18.98 -7.29 -10.79
C LEU A 182 -19.80 -6.99 -9.53
N SER A 183 -21.01 -6.44 -9.69
CA SER A 183 -21.91 -6.19 -8.55
C SER A 183 -22.34 -7.47 -7.84
N LEU A 184 -22.60 -8.55 -8.58
CA LEU A 184 -22.96 -9.85 -7.99
C LEU A 184 -21.78 -10.52 -7.28
N GLU A 185 -20.57 -10.40 -7.87
CA GLU A 185 -19.34 -10.88 -7.23
C GLU A 185 -19.08 -10.14 -5.93
N GLN A 186 -19.22 -8.81 -5.92
CA GLN A 186 -19.07 -8.00 -4.71
C GLN A 186 -20.10 -8.38 -3.63
N GLN A 187 -21.38 -8.53 -3.99
CA GLN A 187 -22.39 -8.96 -3.02
C GLN A 187 -22.09 -10.35 -2.44
N THR A 188 -21.59 -11.28 -3.27
CA THR A 188 -21.22 -12.63 -2.83
C THR A 188 -20.03 -12.60 -1.87
N GLU A 189 -19.02 -11.76 -2.18
CA GLU A 189 -17.86 -11.51 -1.33
C GLU A 189 -18.28 -10.93 0.03
N GLU A 190 -19.12 -9.89 0.03
CA GLU A 190 -19.60 -9.22 1.23
C GLU A 190 -20.37 -10.20 2.15
N VAL A 191 -21.24 -11.04 1.56
CA VAL A 191 -21.95 -12.09 2.32
C VAL A 191 -20.97 -13.11 2.88
N ARG A 192 -19.94 -13.53 2.12
CA ARG A 192 -18.94 -14.48 2.62
C ARG A 192 -18.16 -13.91 3.80
N CYS A 193 -17.63 -12.69 3.69
CA CYS A 193 -16.92 -12.03 4.77
C CYS A 193 -17.81 -11.85 6.01
N ALA A 194 -19.08 -11.47 5.84
CA ALA A 194 -20.01 -11.32 6.95
C ALA A 194 -20.27 -12.65 7.69
N VAL A 195 -20.35 -13.76 6.96
CA VAL A 195 -20.49 -15.10 7.56
C VAL A 195 -19.22 -15.50 8.30
N GLU A 196 -18.04 -15.31 7.69
CA GLU A 196 -16.75 -15.61 8.30
C GLU A 196 -16.54 -14.86 9.63
N GLU A 197 -16.81 -13.56 9.65
CA GLU A 197 -16.68 -12.74 10.87
C GLU A 197 -17.68 -13.13 11.96
N LYS A 198 -18.91 -13.51 11.59
CA LYS A 198 -19.89 -14.07 12.55
C LYS A 198 -19.40 -15.38 13.15
N LEU A 199 -18.87 -16.30 12.34
CA LEU A 199 -18.34 -17.57 12.81
C LEU A 199 -17.12 -17.38 13.72
N LYS A 200 -16.22 -16.46 13.36
CA LYS A 200 -15.04 -16.09 14.15
C LYS A 200 -15.43 -15.48 15.50
N THR A 201 -16.39 -14.56 15.51
CA THR A 201 -16.92 -13.96 16.74
C THR A 201 -17.60 -15.01 17.62
N ALA A 202 -18.43 -15.89 17.04
CA ALA A 202 -19.08 -16.97 17.78
C ALA A 202 -18.07 -17.99 18.35
N ALA A 203 -16.98 -18.27 17.63
CA ALA A 203 -15.89 -19.11 18.11
C ALA A 203 -15.17 -18.45 19.30
N ALA A 204 -14.77 -17.19 19.16
CA ALA A 204 -14.13 -16.44 20.24
C ALA A 204 -15.00 -16.38 21.50
N GLN A 205 -16.32 -16.14 21.35
CA GLN A 205 -17.26 -16.15 22.48
C GLN A 205 -17.37 -17.52 23.14
N ARG A 206 -17.39 -18.61 22.36
CA ARG A 206 -17.38 -19.98 22.88
C ARG A 206 -16.11 -20.27 23.67
N ASP A 207 -14.96 -19.94 23.11
CA ASP A 207 -13.66 -20.16 23.75
C ASP A 207 -13.51 -19.34 25.03
N GLU A 208 -13.95 -18.08 25.02
CA GLU A 208 -13.93 -17.23 26.20
C GLU A 208 -14.85 -17.76 27.31
N ASN A 209 -16.04 -18.27 26.96
CA ASN A 209 -16.94 -18.88 27.93
C ASN A 209 -16.32 -20.14 28.56
N ILE A 210 -15.78 -21.04 27.73
CA ILE A 210 -15.09 -22.24 28.21
C ILE A 210 -13.92 -21.85 29.12
N LYS A 211 -13.11 -20.87 28.71
CA LYS A 211 -12.01 -20.36 29.53
C LYS A 211 -12.49 -19.87 30.90
N ARG A 212 -13.55 -19.05 30.95
CA ARG A 212 -14.12 -18.59 32.23
C ARG A 212 -14.62 -19.75 33.11
N MET A 213 -15.18 -20.80 32.52
CA MET A 213 -15.57 -21.99 33.28
C MET A 213 -14.35 -22.72 33.85
N LEU A 214 -13.31 -22.92 33.05
CA LEU A 214 -12.07 -23.56 33.48
C LEU A 214 -11.35 -22.77 34.57
N ASP A 215 -11.28 -21.44 34.44
CA ASP A 215 -10.66 -20.57 35.43
C ASP A 215 -11.37 -20.68 36.79
N ARG A 216 -12.72 -20.67 36.80
CA ARG A 216 -13.51 -20.89 38.04
C ARG A 216 -13.29 -22.26 38.67
N LEU A 217 -13.16 -23.32 37.85
CA LEU A 217 -12.87 -24.65 38.35
C LEU A 217 -11.47 -24.71 38.98
N LYS A 218 -10.48 -24.08 38.34
CA LYS A 218 -9.13 -23.98 38.85
C LYS A 218 -9.08 -23.21 40.17
N GLU A 219 -9.76 -22.07 40.28
CA GLU A 219 -9.87 -21.31 41.53
C GLU A 219 -10.48 -22.14 42.67
N HIS A 220 -11.50 -22.96 42.35
CA HIS A 220 -12.11 -23.87 43.32
C HIS A 220 -11.14 -24.98 43.76
N GLU A 221 -10.39 -25.58 42.84
CA GLU A 221 -9.34 -26.56 43.16
C GLU A 221 -8.25 -25.96 44.05
N GLU A 222 -7.80 -24.75 43.75
CA GLU A 222 -6.85 -24.02 44.57
C GLU A 222 -7.40 -23.72 45.96
N GLN A 223 -8.68 -23.34 46.07
CA GLN A 223 -9.32 -23.13 47.36
C GLN A 223 -9.39 -24.43 48.16
N ALA A 224 -9.73 -25.55 47.54
CA ALA A 224 -9.74 -26.86 48.18
C ALA A 224 -8.33 -27.27 48.64
N ALA A 225 -7.30 -26.98 47.84
CA ALA A 225 -5.90 -27.20 48.21
C ALA A 225 -5.50 -26.34 49.43
N ARG A 226 -5.85 -25.05 49.45
CA ARG A 226 -5.63 -24.16 50.60
C ARG A 226 -6.30 -24.67 51.87
N VAL A 227 -7.55 -25.14 51.78
CA VAL A 227 -8.26 -25.71 52.93
C VAL A 227 -7.58 -26.99 53.43
N ARG A 228 -7.18 -27.90 52.52
CA ARG A 228 -6.44 -29.12 52.90
C ARG A 228 -5.12 -28.78 53.57
N GLN A 229 -4.35 -27.84 53.02
CA GLN A 229 -3.10 -27.38 53.60
C GLN A 229 -3.32 -26.79 54.99
N GLY A 230 -4.29 -25.89 55.15
CA GLY A 230 -4.60 -25.30 56.46
C GLY A 230 -5.03 -26.33 57.50
N MET A 231 -5.74 -27.38 57.10
CA MET A 231 -6.06 -28.51 57.99
C MET A 231 -4.79 -29.27 58.39
N THR A 232 -3.91 -29.60 57.44
CA THR A 232 -2.63 -30.27 57.70
C THR A 232 -1.76 -29.46 58.66
N GLU A 233 -1.64 -28.14 58.46
CA GLU A 233 -0.88 -27.24 59.35
C GLU A 233 -1.47 -27.24 60.77
N ARG A 234 -2.81 -27.23 60.89
CA ARG A 234 -3.48 -27.28 62.21
C ARG A 234 -3.25 -28.62 62.92
N VAL A 235 -3.25 -29.73 62.17
CA VAL A 235 -2.91 -31.05 62.71
C VAL A 235 -1.45 -31.06 63.19
N GLN A 236 -0.50 -30.58 62.39
CA GLN A 236 0.92 -30.49 62.78
C GLN A 236 1.14 -29.62 64.03
N GLN A 237 0.40 -28.51 64.16
CA GLN A 237 0.42 -27.68 65.36
C GLN A 237 -0.09 -28.44 66.59
N LEU A 238 -1.20 -29.18 66.47
CA LEU A 238 -1.74 -30.00 67.55
C LEU A 238 -0.78 -31.13 67.93
N GLU A 239 -0.19 -31.81 66.96
CA GLU A 239 0.83 -32.84 67.17
C GLU A 239 2.03 -32.27 67.94
N SER A 240 2.54 -31.12 67.51
CA SER A 240 3.66 -30.44 68.19
C SER A 240 3.30 -30.03 69.62
N GLN A 241 2.07 -29.54 69.86
CA GLN A 241 1.59 -29.21 71.20
C GLN A 241 1.46 -30.44 72.10
N ILE A 242 0.94 -31.55 71.57
CA ILE A 242 0.83 -32.82 72.29
C ILE A 242 2.24 -33.32 72.63
N GLN A 243 3.15 -33.34 71.66
CA GLN A 243 4.53 -33.75 71.86
C GLN A 243 5.22 -32.90 72.93
N GLY A 244 5.09 -31.57 72.85
CA GLY A 244 5.64 -30.67 73.86
C GLY A 244 5.09 -30.92 75.27
N LYS A 245 3.79 -31.25 75.41
CA LYS A 245 3.21 -31.63 76.70
C LYS A 245 3.74 -32.98 77.21
N LEU A 246 3.95 -33.95 76.33
CA LEU A 246 4.55 -35.25 76.68
C LEU A 246 5.98 -35.09 77.16
N ASP A 247 6.77 -34.25 76.50
CA ASP A 247 8.17 -33.98 76.87
C ASP A 247 8.25 -33.22 78.20
N GLN A 248 7.42 -32.19 78.41
CA GLN A 248 7.32 -31.54 79.72
C GLN A 248 6.92 -32.51 80.83
N ALA A 249 5.97 -33.42 80.57
CA ALA A 249 5.57 -34.42 81.55
C ALA A 249 6.70 -35.42 81.85
N ARG A 250 7.51 -35.78 80.83
CA ARG A 250 8.70 -36.61 80.98
C ARG A 250 9.76 -35.90 81.84
N GLU A 251 10.10 -34.66 81.50
CA GLU A 251 11.07 -33.85 82.25
C GLU A 251 10.67 -33.66 83.71
N ARG A 252 9.37 -33.42 83.98
CA ARG A 252 8.85 -33.33 85.36
C ARG A 252 9.04 -34.64 86.11
N ARG A 253 8.73 -35.79 85.50
CA ARG A 253 8.96 -37.11 86.11
C ARG A 253 10.44 -37.32 86.42
N GLU A 254 11.31 -37.05 85.46
CA GLU A 254 12.77 -37.18 85.64
C GLU A 254 13.31 -36.22 86.70
N SER A 255 12.78 -35.00 86.78
CA SER A 255 13.18 -34.03 87.79
C SER A 255 12.76 -34.47 89.19
N LEU A 256 11.53 -34.96 89.36
CA LEU A 256 11.06 -35.50 90.63
C LEU A 256 11.86 -36.74 91.03
N GLU A 257 12.16 -37.62 90.09
CA GLU A 257 12.99 -38.81 90.34
C GLU A 257 14.42 -38.42 90.74
N ARG A 258 15.03 -37.45 90.05
CA ARG A 258 16.34 -36.89 90.40
C ARG A 258 16.33 -36.30 91.80
N GLU A 259 15.33 -35.49 92.13
CA GLU A 259 15.17 -34.88 93.45
C GLU A 259 14.98 -35.95 94.55
N GLN A 260 14.17 -36.98 94.31
CA GLN A 260 14.00 -38.10 95.24
C GLN A 260 15.30 -38.89 95.43
N LYS A 261 16.00 -39.22 94.34
CA LYS A 261 17.32 -39.88 94.39
C LYS A 261 18.33 -39.05 95.17
N GLU A 262 18.33 -37.73 94.99
CA GLU A 262 19.20 -36.82 95.74
C GLU A 262 18.84 -36.75 97.23
N LYS A 263 17.56 -36.65 97.57
CA LYS A 263 17.07 -36.74 98.96
C LYS A 263 17.50 -38.04 99.64
N LEU A 264 17.38 -39.18 98.94
CA LEU A 264 17.84 -40.48 99.43
C LEU A 264 19.37 -40.52 99.60
N ARG A 265 20.15 -39.98 98.66
CA ARG A 265 21.62 -39.86 98.79
C ARG A 265 22.01 -38.98 99.98
N ASN A 266 21.35 -37.84 100.18
CA ASN A 266 21.61 -36.96 101.31
C ASN A 266 21.29 -37.63 102.65
N TYR A 267 20.20 -38.40 102.74
CA TYR A 267 19.90 -39.19 103.93
C TYR A 267 20.94 -40.29 104.17
N ASN A 268 21.18 -41.14 103.17
CA ASN A 268 22.03 -42.33 103.29
C ASN A 268 23.52 -42.01 103.41
N THR A 269 23.99 -40.93 102.78
CA THR A 269 25.41 -40.57 102.80
C THR A 269 25.66 -39.52 103.85
N VAL A 270 25.01 -38.35 103.79
CA VAL A 270 25.36 -37.21 104.65
C VAL A 270 24.85 -37.42 106.08
N LYS A 271 23.58 -37.78 106.26
CA LYS A 271 23.03 -37.94 107.61
C LYS A 271 23.58 -39.19 108.31
N ILE A 272 23.68 -40.33 107.62
CA ILE A 272 24.28 -41.53 108.22
C ILE A 272 25.76 -41.30 108.51
N ALA A 273 26.55 -40.66 107.63
CA ALA A 273 27.94 -40.33 107.94
C ALA A 273 28.03 -39.41 109.17
N LYS A 274 27.13 -38.42 109.29
CA LYS A 274 27.08 -37.54 110.47
C LYS A 274 26.71 -38.29 111.76
N VAL A 275 25.76 -39.23 111.69
CA VAL A 275 25.41 -40.08 112.85
C VAL A 275 26.58 -40.99 113.21
N ARG A 276 27.23 -41.62 112.23
CA ARG A 276 28.44 -42.44 112.45
C ARG A 276 29.54 -41.61 113.11
N GLN A 277 29.84 -40.43 112.58
CA GLN A 277 30.79 -39.50 113.17
C GLN A 277 30.42 -39.15 114.62
N MET A 278 29.15 -38.84 114.91
CA MET A 278 28.70 -38.57 116.28
C MET A 278 28.85 -39.78 117.22
N VAL A 279 28.57 -41.00 116.72
CA VAL A 279 28.77 -42.24 117.48
C VAL A 279 30.25 -42.47 117.76
N ASP A 280 31.11 -42.27 116.75
CA ASP A 280 32.57 -42.37 116.90
C ASP A 280 33.10 -41.33 117.90
N GLU A 281 32.62 -40.08 117.83
CA GLU A 281 32.93 -39.02 118.79
C GLU A 281 32.45 -39.36 120.22
N CYS A 282 31.27 -39.97 120.36
CA CYS A 282 30.74 -40.41 121.65
C CYS A 282 31.54 -41.59 122.22
N ALA A 283 31.85 -42.60 121.40
CA ALA A 283 32.68 -43.73 121.78
C ALA A 283 34.08 -43.28 122.20
N THR A 284 34.65 -42.30 121.48
CA THR A 284 35.93 -41.68 121.85
C THR A 284 35.84 -40.97 123.20
N ARG A 285 34.74 -40.24 123.46
CA ARG A 285 34.49 -39.59 124.75
C ARG A 285 34.35 -40.61 125.89
N ASP A 286 33.62 -41.69 125.68
CA ASP A 286 33.44 -42.76 126.67
C ASP A 286 34.76 -43.49 126.97
N LEU A 287 35.60 -43.70 125.95
CA LEU A 287 36.96 -44.23 126.12
C LEU A 287 37.83 -43.27 126.94
N LEU A 288 37.73 -41.96 126.72
CA LEU A 288 38.43 -40.96 127.53
C LEU A 288 37.96 -40.95 128.98
N VAL A 289 36.65 -41.08 129.23
CA VAL A 289 36.09 -41.19 130.58
C VAL A 289 36.57 -42.47 131.28
N LYS A 290 36.50 -43.62 130.61
CA LYS A 290 37.02 -44.89 131.16
C LYS A 290 38.52 -44.79 131.43
N LYS A 291 39.30 -44.19 130.54
CA LYS A 291 40.73 -43.95 130.75
C LYS A 291 40.94 -43.12 132.03
N PHE A 292 40.21 -42.02 132.19
CA PHE A 292 40.26 -41.20 133.41
C PHE A 292 39.88 -41.97 134.68
N GLU A 293 38.84 -42.82 134.62
CA GLU A 293 38.46 -43.69 135.74
C GLU A 293 39.55 -44.72 136.09
N PHE A 294 40.17 -45.34 135.08
CA PHE A 294 41.31 -46.24 135.27
C PHE A 294 42.50 -45.51 135.89
N ASP A 295 42.87 -44.35 135.36
CA ASP A 295 43.96 -43.52 135.89
C ASP A 295 43.69 -43.15 137.36
N LYS A 296 42.44 -42.78 137.71
CA LYS A 296 42.03 -42.50 139.09
C LYS A 296 42.12 -43.73 139.99
N ARG A 297 41.70 -44.92 139.52
CA ARG A 297 41.80 -46.18 140.27
C ARG A 297 43.27 -46.57 140.49
N VAL A 298 44.10 -46.47 139.46
CA VAL A 298 45.56 -46.72 139.55
C VAL A 298 46.19 -45.76 140.55
N SER A 299 45.92 -44.46 140.43
CA SER A 299 46.43 -43.46 141.39
C SER A 299 45.99 -43.75 142.84
N THR A 300 44.74 -44.20 143.03
CA THR A 300 44.24 -44.60 144.35
C THR A 300 44.94 -45.88 144.86
N ALA A 301 45.15 -46.86 144.00
CA ALA A 301 45.88 -48.09 144.34
C ALA A 301 47.35 -47.81 144.67
N GLU A 302 48.00 -46.90 143.94
CA GLU A 302 49.36 -46.43 144.23
C GLU A 302 49.43 -45.73 145.59
N LEU A 303 48.47 -44.86 145.90
CA LEU A 303 48.37 -44.21 147.21
C LEU A 303 48.19 -45.24 148.34
N ASN A 304 47.33 -46.24 148.14
CA ASN A 304 47.12 -47.32 149.12
C ASN A 304 48.37 -48.20 149.28
N ARG A 305 49.06 -48.52 148.19
CA ARG A 305 50.35 -49.23 148.24
C ARG A 305 51.39 -48.43 149.00
N GLN A 306 51.47 -47.11 148.79
CA GLN A 306 52.34 -46.24 149.58
C GLN A 306 51.98 -46.26 151.07
N ARG A 307 50.69 -46.19 151.42
CA ARG A 307 50.22 -46.31 152.82
C ARG A 307 50.56 -47.67 153.44
N GLU A 308 50.43 -48.76 152.68
CA GLU A 308 50.75 -50.11 153.14
C GLU A 308 52.27 -50.28 153.37
N ILE A 309 53.09 -49.73 152.46
CA ILE A 309 54.55 -49.66 152.64
C ILE A 309 54.87 -48.85 153.91
N GLN A 310 54.23 -47.71 154.13
CA GLN A 310 54.42 -46.93 155.36
C GLN A 310 54.02 -47.71 156.61
N ARG A 311 52.89 -48.44 156.59
CA ARG A 311 52.45 -49.31 157.69
C ARG A 311 53.46 -50.44 157.97
N ARG A 312 53.99 -51.09 156.93
CA ARG A 312 55.04 -52.12 157.09
C ARG A 312 56.33 -51.54 157.66
N VAL A 313 56.74 -50.35 157.22
CA VAL A 313 57.90 -49.64 157.80
C VAL A 313 57.67 -49.30 159.27
N GLN A 314 56.47 -48.86 159.65
CA GLN A 314 56.11 -48.62 161.05
C GLN A 314 56.10 -49.90 161.88
N ALA A 315 55.53 -51.00 161.36
CA ALA A 315 55.54 -52.30 162.03
C ALA A 315 56.96 -52.82 162.25
N ILE A 316 57.88 -52.64 161.28
CA ILE A 316 59.30 -52.97 161.45
C ILE A 316 59.91 -52.12 162.58
N ARG A 317 59.66 -50.81 162.63
CA ARG A 317 60.12 -49.94 163.74
C ARG A 317 59.55 -50.36 165.09
N GLU A 318 58.30 -50.84 165.13
CA GLU A 318 57.69 -51.36 166.37
C GLU A 318 58.29 -52.70 166.80
N HIS A 319 58.59 -53.58 165.85
CA HIS A 319 59.29 -54.84 166.14
C HIS A 319 60.72 -54.58 166.65
N GLU A 320 61.43 -53.58 166.14
CA GLU A 320 62.71 -53.13 166.71
C GLU A 320 62.53 -52.63 168.15
N LYS A 321 61.51 -51.80 168.42
CA LYS A 321 61.19 -51.35 169.80
C LYS A 321 60.82 -52.52 170.73
N ARG A 322 60.07 -53.51 170.25
CA ARG A 322 59.71 -54.72 171.04
C ARG A 322 60.90 -55.64 171.26
N ALA A 323 61.83 -55.76 170.31
CA ALA A 323 63.09 -56.47 170.51
C ALA A 323 63.96 -55.78 171.58
N GLU A 324 63.96 -54.45 171.62
CA GLU A 324 64.60 -53.66 172.68
C GLU A 324 63.96 -53.93 174.06
N ILE A 325 62.62 -53.96 174.14
CA ILE A 325 61.87 -54.22 175.38
C ILE A 325 62.04 -55.67 175.87
N VAL A 326 62.15 -56.66 174.97
CA VAL A 326 62.40 -58.07 175.35
C VAL A 326 63.83 -58.26 175.85
N ARG A 327 64.82 -57.52 175.31
CA ARG A 327 66.17 -57.45 175.90
C ARG A 327 66.14 -56.88 177.33
N GLN A 328 65.29 -55.90 177.59
CA GLN A 328 65.11 -55.32 178.93
C GLN A 328 64.32 -56.24 179.90
N LYS A 329 63.31 -56.98 179.43
CA LYS A 329 62.51 -57.91 180.26
C LYS A 329 63.20 -59.24 180.58
N LYS A 330 64.16 -59.70 179.76
CA LYS A 330 64.99 -60.88 180.09
C LYS A 330 65.94 -60.63 181.28
N ALA A 331 66.15 -59.38 181.66
CA ALA A 331 66.93 -59.02 182.84
C ALA A 331 66.12 -58.97 184.16
N ALA A 332 64.79 -59.17 184.15
CA ALA A 332 63.94 -58.69 185.26
C ALA A 332 62.95 -59.68 185.93
N MET A 333 62.84 -60.97 185.54
CA MET A 333 61.86 -61.89 186.17
C MET A 333 62.36 -63.34 186.36
N ASP A 334 63.36 -63.50 187.24
CA ASP A 334 63.39 -64.58 188.23
C ASP A 334 62.52 -64.10 189.41
N GLY A 335 61.29 -64.60 189.57
CA GLY A 335 60.45 -64.14 190.68
C GLY A 335 58.95 -64.36 190.54
N GLN A 336 58.54 -65.61 190.74
CA GLN A 336 57.26 -66.07 191.29
C GLN A 336 55.94 -65.97 190.49
N LYS A 337 55.40 -67.18 190.34
CA LYS A 337 54.07 -67.64 189.89
C LYS A 337 53.02 -67.58 191.01
N GLY A 338 51.75 -67.56 190.60
CA GLY A 338 50.68 -68.23 191.35
C GLY A 338 49.26 -68.09 190.78
N LYS A 339 48.70 -69.23 190.29
CA LYS A 339 47.28 -69.71 190.28
C LYS A 339 46.22 -68.88 189.52
N GLY A 340 45.19 -69.39 188.84
CA GLY A 340 44.62 -70.74 188.61
C GLY A 340 43.13 -70.60 188.25
N GLU A 341 42.62 -71.46 187.33
CA GLU A 341 41.24 -72.03 187.28
C GLU A 341 40.02 -71.09 186.93
N ASP A 342 38.94 -71.44 186.20
CA ASP A 342 38.47 -72.65 185.50
C ASP A 342 37.15 -72.34 184.68
N GLN A 343 36.75 -73.25 183.77
CA GLN A 343 35.39 -73.59 183.25
C GLN A 343 34.70 -72.96 181.98
N ASN A 344 34.46 -73.87 180.99
CA ASN A 344 33.21 -74.23 180.25
C ASN A 344 32.46 -73.16 179.39
N ILE A 345 31.80 -73.42 178.23
CA ILE A 345 31.20 -74.62 177.61
C ILE A 345 30.81 -74.29 176.13
N LEU A 346 31.06 -75.25 175.19
CA LEU A 346 30.22 -75.68 174.03
C LEU A 346 30.08 -74.89 172.68
N PRO A 347 29.79 -75.59 171.54
CA PRO A 347 30.55 -75.48 170.27
C PRO A 347 29.68 -75.46 168.96
N VAL A 348 30.25 -75.96 167.83
CA VAL A 348 29.67 -76.44 166.54
C VAL A 348 29.76 -75.43 165.37
N GLU A 349 30.63 -75.56 164.36
CA GLU A 349 30.79 -76.51 163.22
C GLU A 349 30.02 -76.15 161.92
N ASN A 350 30.78 -76.28 160.80
CA ASN A 350 30.45 -76.49 159.36
C ASN A 350 29.97 -75.28 158.53
N GLU A 351 30.73 -74.77 157.55
CA GLU A 351 31.11 -75.34 156.22
C GLU A 351 29.90 -75.83 155.41
N THR A 352 29.49 -75.13 154.35
CA THR A 352 29.84 -75.37 152.93
C THR A 352 28.95 -74.43 152.08
N ALA A 353 29.12 -74.13 150.79
CA ALA A 353 30.16 -74.17 149.76
C ALA A 353 29.53 -73.51 148.50
N SER A 354 30.30 -73.45 147.41
CA SER A 354 29.90 -73.26 145.99
C SER A 354 29.99 -71.81 145.46
N SER A 355 31.13 -71.37 144.91
CA SER A 355 31.71 -71.63 143.57
C SER A 355 30.92 -70.95 142.42
N GLY A 356 31.52 -70.14 141.53
CA GLY A 356 32.92 -69.74 141.36
C GLY A 356 33.07 -68.58 140.38
#